data_AF-A0A2N5U2L4-F1
#
_entry.id   AF-A0A2N5U2L4-F1
#
_cell.length_a   1.000
_cell.length_b   1.000
_cell.length_c   1.000
_cell.angle_alpha   90.00
_cell.angle_beta   90.00
_cell.angle_gamma   90.00
#
_symmetry.space_group_name_H-M   'P 1'
#
loop_
_entity.id
_entity.type
_entity.pdbx_description
1 polymer ?
#
loop_
_entity_poly.entity_id
_entity_poly.type
_entity_poly.pdbx_seq_one_letter_code
_entity_poly.pdbx_strand_id
1 'polypeptide(L)'
;MTREILCISKNIKEIHYEYEDKVEAKAAPPPTNESAAASPAVVAAPVAVAVSSAQAEFGSIPDKAEEMPLGELGAALQLSYSGAIGKDMSALISRLPGSKMPGRFATGIRSGGQVVPRFRRAGVWRGAAGAAGGSAGGAIINLEEFKKFQQSQDAFVSQQLEVLLQYLKQDSRDGYRLHDYKHADYMRVQDELDSIQKEHGENYLKGIQPVFDPLKARHFDFAWNWVQQTALEMFFDIIYGRLKTVDRDITAKCLVIMNRANPALLDYMQYYLNHTDASKGERYRLAK
;
A
#
# COMPACT_ATOMS: atom_id res chain seq x y z
N MET A 1 31.73 -14.90 44.07
CA MET A 1 31.75 -15.53 42.73
C MET A 1 30.98 -14.63 41.78
N THR A 2 31.71 -13.76 41.09
CA THR A 2 31.22 -12.84 40.07
C THR A 2 30.93 -13.63 38.79
N ARG A 3 29.74 -13.46 38.20
CA ARG A 3 29.44 -13.94 36.84
C ARG A 3 29.46 -12.73 35.92
N GLU A 4 30.52 -12.62 35.12
CA GLU A 4 30.58 -11.68 34.00
C GLU A 4 29.81 -12.28 32.82
N ILE A 5 28.83 -11.51 32.31
CA ILE A 5 28.13 -11.82 31.07
C ILE A 5 28.86 -11.08 29.95
N LEU A 6 29.59 -11.84 29.14
CA LEU A 6 30.25 -11.36 27.92
C LEU A 6 29.24 -11.35 26.77
N CYS A 7 28.41 -10.32 26.68
CA CYS A 7 27.72 -9.96 25.44
C CYS A 7 28.04 -8.51 25.06
N ILE A 8 28.46 -8.40 23.81
CA ILE A 8 29.10 -7.28 23.12
C ILE A 8 28.21 -6.04 23.06
N SER A 9 28.56 -4.98 23.79
CA SER A 9 28.95 -3.68 23.22
C SER A 9 29.46 -2.77 24.34
N LYS A 10 30.73 -2.36 24.28
CA LYS A 10 31.42 -1.62 25.34
C LYS A 10 31.24 -0.09 25.27
N ASN A 11 30.34 0.45 24.46
CA ASN A 11 30.15 1.89 24.40
C ASN A 11 28.70 2.28 24.12
N ILE A 12 27.99 2.72 25.17
CA ILE A 12 26.64 3.32 25.09
C ILE A 12 26.73 4.82 24.73
N LYS A 13 27.94 5.41 24.71
CA LYS A 13 28.14 6.87 24.66
C LYS A 13 28.61 7.44 23.31
N GLU A 14 28.78 6.62 22.26
CA GLU A 14 29.32 7.06 20.96
C GLU A 14 28.35 6.91 19.78
N ILE A 15 27.04 6.78 20.02
CA ILE A 15 26.05 6.88 18.93
C ILE A 15 25.61 8.33 18.79
N HIS A 16 26.54 9.20 18.37
CA HIS A 16 26.17 10.49 17.80
C HIS A 16 25.61 10.20 16.41
N TYR A 17 24.29 10.29 16.25
CA TYR A 17 23.73 10.58 14.94
C TYR A 17 24.12 12.02 14.61
N GLU A 18 25.29 12.19 14.00
CA GLU A 18 25.56 13.38 13.22
C GLU A 18 24.56 13.36 12.06
N TYR A 19 23.47 14.11 12.22
CA TYR A 19 22.71 14.58 11.08
C TYR A 19 23.65 15.53 10.34
N GLU A 20 24.40 15.01 9.38
CA GLU A 20 24.91 15.83 8.31
C GLU A 20 23.68 16.38 7.58
N ASP A 21 23.31 17.62 7.93
CA ASP A 21 22.49 18.49 7.10
C ASP A 21 23.20 18.61 5.76
N LYS A 22 22.87 17.70 4.85
CA LYS A 22 23.14 17.88 3.43
C LYS A 22 22.29 19.08 3.00
N VAL A 23 22.93 20.24 3.03
CA VAL A 23 22.53 21.43 2.29
C VAL A 23 22.13 20.95 0.90
N GLU A 24 20.84 21.10 0.59
CA GLU A 24 20.29 20.81 -0.72
C GLU A 24 20.99 21.71 -1.74
N ALA A 25 22.05 21.19 -2.34
CA ALA A 25 22.69 21.77 -3.49
C ALA A 25 21.74 21.60 -4.68
N LYS A 26 20.99 22.67 -4.95
CA LYS A 26 20.26 22.99 -6.17
C LYS A 26 20.82 22.26 -7.40
N ALA A 27 20.13 21.21 -7.84
CA ALA A 27 20.46 20.51 -9.08
C ALA A 27 20.07 21.39 -10.29
N ALA A 28 21.07 21.70 -11.10
CA ALA A 28 20.95 22.37 -12.39
C ALA A 28 20.27 21.46 -13.43
N PRO A 29 19.61 22.02 -14.47
CA PRO A 29 18.73 21.29 -15.38
C PRO A 29 19.48 20.31 -16.29
N PRO A 30 18.82 19.22 -16.77
CA PRO A 30 19.42 18.31 -17.73
C PRO A 30 19.59 18.97 -19.11
N PRO A 31 20.65 18.61 -19.87
CA PRO A 31 20.96 19.24 -21.15
C PRO A 31 19.92 18.92 -22.23
N THR A 32 19.50 19.97 -22.92
CA THR A 32 18.85 19.92 -24.22
C THR A 32 19.82 19.36 -25.26
N ASN A 33 19.45 18.25 -25.89
CA ASN A 33 19.99 17.85 -27.19
C ASN A 33 18.82 17.71 -28.17
N GLU A 34 18.61 18.76 -28.94
CA GLU A 34 17.96 18.68 -30.25
C GLU A 34 19.02 18.24 -31.27
N SER A 35 18.78 17.15 -32.02
CA SER A 35 19.12 17.13 -33.45
C SER A 35 18.57 15.89 -34.16
N ALA A 36 18.02 16.19 -35.35
CA ALA A 36 17.99 15.37 -36.55
C ALA A 36 17.00 14.21 -36.64
N ALA A 37 15.87 14.53 -37.29
CA ALA A 37 15.12 13.62 -38.12
C ALA A 37 16.04 12.85 -39.10
N ALA A 38 15.85 11.53 -39.16
CA ALA A 38 16.25 10.71 -40.27
C ALA A 38 15.09 9.78 -40.64
N SER A 39 14.41 10.11 -41.74
CA SER A 39 13.53 9.18 -42.43
C SER A 39 14.34 8.00 -42.96
N PRO A 40 13.88 6.74 -42.86
CA PRO A 40 14.25 5.74 -43.83
C PRO A 40 13.20 5.69 -44.94
N ALA A 41 13.73 5.70 -46.15
CA ALA A 41 13.02 5.58 -47.40
C ALA A 41 12.34 4.21 -47.56
N VAL A 42 11.32 4.24 -48.41
CA VAL A 42 10.52 3.14 -48.93
C VAL A 42 11.41 2.06 -49.56
N VAL A 43 11.37 0.82 -49.05
CA VAL A 43 11.67 -0.38 -49.85
C VAL A 43 10.74 -1.54 -49.47
N ALA A 44 10.16 -2.14 -50.50
CA ALA A 44 9.19 -3.23 -50.60
C ALA A 44 9.25 -4.39 -49.58
N ALA A 45 8.08 -4.76 -49.02
CA ALA A 45 7.63 -6.16 -48.77
C ALA A 45 6.22 -6.16 -48.11
N PRO A 46 5.15 -6.74 -48.71
CA PRO A 46 3.78 -6.55 -48.21
C PRO A 46 3.26 -7.57 -47.19
N VAL A 47 4.02 -8.62 -46.81
CA VAL A 47 3.43 -9.75 -46.04
C VAL A 47 3.86 -9.79 -44.56
N ALA A 48 5.13 -9.52 -44.23
CA ALA A 48 5.63 -9.61 -42.85
C ALA A 48 5.06 -8.54 -41.90
N VAL A 49 4.68 -7.36 -42.43
CA VAL A 49 4.14 -6.25 -41.64
C VAL A 49 2.73 -6.54 -41.12
N ALA A 50 1.93 -7.32 -41.85
CA ALA A 50 0.55 -7.62 -41.49
C ALA A 50 0.45 -8.54 -40.26
N VAL A 51 1.33 -9.54 -40.17
CA VAL A 51 1.37 -10.48 -39.04
C VAL A 51 1.83 -9.79 -37.76
N SER A 52 2.85 -8.91 -37.85
CA SER A 52 3.28 -8.12 -36.70
C SER A 52 2.20 -7.18 -36.17
N SER A 53 1.42 -6.53 -37.06
CA SER A 53 0.32 -5.66 -36.62
C SER A 53 -0.86 -6.46 -36.05
N ALA A 54 -1.14 -7.64 -36.59
CA ALA A 54 -2.16 -8.51 -36.02
C ALA A 54 -1.77 -9.03 -34.63
N GLN A 55 -0.48 -9.28 -34.38
CA GLN A 55 -0.01 -9.77 -33.09
C GLN A 55 -0.11 -8.67 -32.02
N ALA A 56 0.20 -7.43 -32.40
CA ALA A 56 0.06 -6.27 -31.53
C ALA A 56 -1.41 -5.93 -31.20
N GLU A 57 -2.35 -6.32 -32.06
CA GLU A 57 -3.78 -6.11 -31.89
C GLU A 57 -4.48 -7.19 -31.05
N PHE A 58 -4.15 -8.46 -31.27
CA PHE A 58 -4.90 -9.58 -30.70
C PHE A 58 -4.12 -10.39 -29.66
N GLY A 59 -2.82 -10.12 -29.47
CA GLY A 59 -1.97 -10.73 -28.44
C GLY A 59 -1.59 -12.20 -28.71
N SER A 60 -2.56 -13.04 -29.07
CA SER A 60 -2.36 -14.44 -29.46
C SER A 60 -2.90 -14.68 -30.86
N ILE A 61 -2.00 -14.98 -31.80
CA ILE A 61 -2.36 -15.42 -33.15
C ILE A 61 -2.27 -16.96 -33.22
N PRO A 62 -3.21 -17.63 -33.92
CA PRO A 62 -3.10 -19.06 -34.20
C PRO A 62 -1.91 -19.41 -35.10
N ASP A 63 -1.21 -20.50 -34.82
CA ASP A 63 -0.09 -20.99 -35.65
C ASP A 63 -0.55 -21.18 -37.11
N LYS A 64 0.20 -20.61 -38.06
CA LYS A 64 -0.11 -20.53 -39.51
C LYS A 64 -1.23 -19.56 -39.92
N ALA A 65 -1.35 -18.44 -39.24
CA ALA A 65 -2.21 -17.33 -39.67
C ALA A 65 -1.96 -16.82 -41.10
N GLU A 66 -0.79 -17.09 -41.68
CA GLU A 66 -0.44 -16.72 -43.05
C GLU A 66 -1.10 -17.61 -44.13
N GLU A 67 -1.54 -18.83 -43.78
CA GLU A 67 -2.11 -19.81 -44.71
C GLU A 67 -3.64 -19.92 -44.61
N MET A 68 -4.27 -19.26 -43.64
CA MET A 68 -5.71 -19.32 -43.41
C MET A 68 -6.48 -18.23 -44.19
N PRO A 69 -7.65 -18.56 -44.78
CA PRO A 69 -8.51 -17.55 -45.38
C PRO A 69 -9.01 -16.56 -44.32
N LEU A 70 -9.12 -15.28 -44.69
CA LEU A 70 -9.50 -14.16 -43.80
C LEU A 70 -10.82 -14.39 -43.02
N GLY A 71 -11.73 -15.20 -43.56
CA GLY A 71 -12.99 -15.55 -42.90
C GLY A 71 -12.82 -16.48 -41.69
N GLU A 72 -11.92 -17.47 -41.80
CA GLU A 72 -11.63 -18.43 -40.73
C GLU A 72 -10.70 -17.82 -39.68
N LEU A 73 -9.73 -17.01 -40.13
CA LEU A 73 -8.86 -16.24 -39.25
C LEU A 73 -9.65 -15.23 -38.41
N GLY A 74 -10.67 -14.58 -38.98
CA GLY A 74 -11.59 -13.71 -38.24
C GLY A 74 -12.40 -14.45 -37.18
N ALA A 75 -12.89 -15.67 -37.47
CA ALA A 75 -13.62 -16.49 -36.52
C ALA A 75 -12.72 -16.99 -35.36
N ALA A 76 -11.48 -17.37 -35.68
CA ALA A 76 -10.49 -17.79 -34.69
C ALA A 76 -10.10 -16.64 -33.74
N LEU A 77 -9.91 -15.43 -34.27
CA LEU A 77 -9.60 -14.24 -33.46
C LEU A 77 -10.78 -13.76 -32.63
N GLN A 78 -12.02 -13.94 -33.11
CA GLN A 78 -13.23 -13.54 -32.39
C GLN A 78 -13.41 -14.28 -31.05
N LEU A 79 -12.90 -15.51 -30.95
CA LEU A 79 -12.98 -16.33 -29.72
C LEU A 79 -12.12 -15.76 -28.58
N SER A 80 -10.99 -15.12 -28.91
CA SER A 80 -10.06 -14.53 -27.94
C SER A 80 -10.18 -13.01 -27.82
N TYR A 81 -11.09 -12.37 -28.58
CA TYR A 81 -11.22 -10.92 -28.62
C TYR A 81 -12.09 -10.38 -27.48
N SER A 82 -11.52 -9.46 -26.69
CA SER A 82 -12.15 -8.87 -25.50
C SER A 82 -13.11 -7.70 -25.79
N GLY A 83 -13.28 -7.31 -27.05
CA GLY A 83 -14.07 -6.13 -27.43
C GLY A 83 -13.29 -4.81 -27.39
N ALA A 84 -12.09 -4.79 -26.82
CA ALA A 84 -11.24 -3.61 -26.70
C ALA A 84 -10.32 -3.43 -27.92
N ILE A 85 -10.14 -2.18 -28.35
CA ILE A 85 -9.28 -1.81 -29.48
C ILE A 85 -7.81 -1.98 -29.07
N GLY A 86 -6.99 -2.62 -29.92
CA GLY A 86 -5.56 -2.82 -29.68
C GLY A 86 -4.71 -1.56 -29.87
N LYS A 87 -3.39 -1.71 -29.68
CA LYS A 87 -2.42 -0.61 -29.67
C LYS A 87 -2.22 0.04 -31.04
N ASP A 88 -2.23 -0.75 -32.11
CA ASP A 88 -2.05 -0.25 -33.47
C ASP A 88 -3.32 0.45 -33.98
N MET A 89 -4.50 -0.12 -33.72
CA MET A 89 -5.78 0.48 -34.11
C MET A 89 -6.07 1.76 -33.33
N SER A 90 -5.75 1.82 -32.03
CA SER A 90 -5.85 3.05 -31.25
C SER A 90 -4.84 4.11 -31.72
N ALA A 91 -3.63 3.71 -32.11
CA ALA A 91 -2.64 4.62 -32.70
C ALA A 91 -3.07 5.16 -34.06
N LEU A 92 -3.65 4.33 -34.92
CA LEU A 92 -4.20 4.74 -36.22
C LEU A 92 -5.40 5.67 -36.05
N ILE A 93 -6.32 5.34 -35.13
CA ILE A 93 -7.48 6.18 -34.80
C ILE A 93 -7.04 7.54 -34.26
N SER A 94 -5.96 7.60 -33.47
CA SER A 94 -5.41 8.85 -32.94
C SER A 94 -4.70 9.70 -34.01
N ARG A 95 -4.03 9.05 -34.99
CA ARG A 95 -3.36 9.74 -36.12
C ARG A 95 -4.31 10.28 -37.18
N LEU A 96 -5.44 9.62 -37.40
CA LEU A 96 -6.41 9.95 -38.44
C LEU A 96 -7.03 11.37 -38.31
N PRO A 97 -7.50 11.83 -37.14
CA PRO A 97 -8.04 13.18 -36.98
C PRO A 97 -6.95 14.26 -37.03
N GLY A 98 -5.73 13.98 -36.56
CA GLY A 98 -4.61 14.94 -36.61
C GLY A 98 -4.07 15.20 -38.02
N SER A 99 -4.21 14.23 -38.93
CA SER A 99 -3.69 14.33 -40.31
C SER A 99 -4.73 14.78 -41.35
N LYS A 100 -6.02 14.52 -41.12
CA LYS A 100 -7.08 14.74 -42.12
C LYS A 100 -8.17 15.72 -41.70
N MET A 101 -8.17 16.22 -40.46
CA MET A 101 -9.17 17.18 -39.99
C MET A 101 -8.54 18.54 -39.63
N PRO A 102 -9.29 19.65 -39.74
CA PRO A 102 -8.84 20.97 -39.29
C PRO A 102 -8.50 20.92 -37.79
N GLY A 103 -7.46 21.65 -37.35
CA GLY A 103 -6.86 21.50 -36.01
C GLY A 103 -7.80 21.59 -34.79
N ARG A 104 -9.03 22.11 -34.94
CA ARG A 104 -10.06 22.15 -33.89
C ARG A 104 -10.85 20.84 -33.70
N PHE A 105 -10.63 19.80 -34.51
CA PHE A 105 -11.37 18.53 -34.48
C PHE A 105 -10.66 17.40 -33.71
N ALA A 106 -9.41 17.58 -33.29
CA ALA A 106 -8.61 16.51 -32.68
C ALA A 106 -9.09 16.09 -31.27
N THR A 107 -9.78 16.96 -30.51
CA THR A 107 -10.06 16.74 -29.08
C THR A 107 -11.51 16.33 -28.77
N GLY A 108 -12.29 15.94 -29.77
CA GLY A 108 -13.66 15.45 -29.53
C GLY A 108 -14.43 15.33 -30.83
N ILE A 109 -14.78 14.11 -31.20
CA ILE A 109 -15.66 13.82 -32.33
C ILE A 109 -17.06 14.36 -31.99
N ARG A 110 -17.34 15.62 -32.33
CA ARG A 110 -18.69 16.16 -32.33
C ARG A 110 -19.49 15.40 -33.39
N SER A 111 -20.43 14.56 -32.95
CA SER A 111 -21.28 13.70 -33.78
C SER A 111 -22.34 14.50 -34.55
N GLY A 112 -21.93 15.49 -35.34
CA GLY A 112 -22.84 16.39 -36.06
C GLY A 112 -22.66 16.40 -37.58
N GLY A 113 -21.78 15.57 -38.15
CA GLY A 113 -21.48 15.58 -39.59
C GLY A 113 -21.29 14.19 -40.17
N GLN A 114 -22.24 13.78 -41.02
CA GLN A 114 -22.22 12.64 -41.94
C GLN A 114 -21.62 11.32 -41.40
N VAL A 115 -22.45 10.58 -40.68
CA VAL A 115 -22.25 9.14 -40.46
C VAL A 115 -22.71 8.37 -41.71
N VAL A 116 -21.86 8.22 -42.73
CA VAL A 116 -22.05 7.22 -43.82
C VAL A 116 -20.65 6.85 -44.35
N PRO A 117 -20.26 5.56 -44.54
CA PRO A 117 -21.08 4.40 -44.93
C PRO A 117 -20.93 3.15 -44.04
N ARG A 118 -20.30 3.20 -42.86
CA ARG A 118 -20.03 1.97 -42.07
C ARG A 118 -21.28 1.35 -41.42
N PHE A 119 -22.38 2.09 -41.34
CA PHE A 119 -23.67 1.58 -40.85
C PHE A 119 -24.36 0.59 -41.80
N ARG A 120 -24.00 0.53 -43.10
CA ARG A 120 -24.62 -0.42 -44.04
C ARG A 120 -24.19 -1.88 -43.81
N ARG A 121 -23.07 -2.10 -43.11
CA ARG A 121 -22.55 -3.44 -42.80
C ARG A 121 -23.08 -4.01 -41.49
N ALA A 122 -23.54 -3.15 -40.56
CA ALA A 122 -23.97 -3.57 -39.23
C ALA A 122 -25.50 -3.77 -39.10
N GLY A 123 -26.29 -3.55 -40.16
CA GLY A 123 -27.74 -3.81 -40.16
C GLY A 123 -28.58 -2.95 -39.21
N VAL A 124 -28.04 -1.87 -38.64
CA VAL A 124 -28.77 -1.01 -37.69
C VAL A 124 -29.47 0.13 -38.44
N TRP A 125 -30.79 0.03 -38.56
CA TRP A 125 -31.66 1.14 -38.97
C TRP A 125 -31.99 2.01 -37.74
N ARG A 126 -31.70 3.30 -37.81
CA ARG A 126 -32.15 4.28 -36.80
C ARG A 126 -33.54 4.79 -37.21
N GLY A 127 -34.58 4.42 -36.46
CA GLY A 127 -35.92 4.94 -36.65
C GLY A 127 -35.99 6.43 -36.28
N ALA A 128 -36.57 7.24 -37.17
CA ALA A 128 -36.90 8.63 -36.90
C ALA A 128 -38.12 8.69 -35.97
N ALA A 129 -37.93 9.14 -34.73
CA ALA A 129 -39.03 9.48 -33.84
C ALA A 129 -39.47 10.93 -34.10
N GLY A 130 -40.76 11.10 -34.39
CA GLY A 130 -41.37 12.36 -34.78
C GLY A 130 -41.35 13.43 -33.69
N ALA A 131 -41.14 14.67 -34.13
CA ALA A 131 -41.26 15.86 -33.30
C ALA A 131 -42.74 16.17 -33.01
N ALA A 132 -43.08 16.30 -31.72
CA ALA A 132 -44.33 16.89 -31.28
C ALA A 132 -44.05 18.31 -30.75
N GLY A 133 -44.64 19.30 -31.41
CA GLY A 133 -44.55 20.71 -31.04
C GLY A 133 -45.43 21.06 -29.85
N GLY A 134 -44.94 21.99 -29.02
CA GLY A 134 -45.68 22.63 -27.94
C GLY A 134 -45.05 23.97 -27.62
N SER A 135 -45.71 25.04 -28.07
CA SER A 135 -45.36 26.45 -27.80
C SER A 135 -45.82 26.86 -26.39
N ALA A 136 -44.92 27.44 -25.60
CA ALA A 136 -45.27 28.25 -24.42
C ALA A 136 -44.19 29.34 -24.21
N GLY A 137 -44.62 30.61 -24.26
CA GLY A 137 -43.77 31.79 -24.27
C GLY A 137 -43.14 32.13 -22.91
N GLY A 138 -41.91 31.68 -22.72
CA GLY A 138 -40.86 32.36 -21.95
C GLY A 138 -39.61 32.31 -22.83
N ALA A 139 -38.73 33.31 -22.82
CA ALA A 139 -37.55 33.35 -23.67
C ALA A 139 -36.82 32.00 -23.67
N ILE A 140 -37.03 31.21 -24.73
CA ILE A 140 -36.51 29.85 -24.84
C ILE A 140 -35.04 30.03 -25.19
N ILE A 141 -34.21 30.22 -24.17
CA ILE A 141 -32.76 30.18 -24.35
C ILE A 141 -32.46 28.78 -24.88
N ASN A 142 -31.97 28.67 -26.11
CA ASN A 142 -31.54 27.40 -26.68
C ASN A 142 -30.53 26.76 -25.72
N LEU A 143 -30.89 25.64 -25.09
CA LEU A 143 -30.06 24.99 -24.07
C LEU A 143 -28.65 24.65 -24.59
N GLU A 144 -28.53 24.35 -25.87
CA GLU A 144 -27.24 24.13 -26.53
C GLU A 144 -26.42 25.40 -26.71
N GLU A 145 -27.06 26.52 -27.04
CA GLU A 145 -26.38 27.82 -27.16
C GLU A 145 -25.97 28.36 -25.79
N PHE A 146 -26.79 28.11 -24.76
CA PHE A 146 -26.45 28.42 -23.39
C PHE A 146 -25.22 27.63 -22.90
N LYS A 147 -25.15 26.32 -23.17
CA LYS A 147 -23.97 25.51 -22.83
C LYS A 147 -22.73 25.97 -23.58
N LYS A 148 -22.86 26.31 -24.87
CA LYS A 148 -21.74 26.89 -25.65
C LYS A 148 -21.29 28.23 -25.06
N PHE A 149 -22.24 29.06 -24.63
CA PHE A 149 -21.96 30.32 -23.96
C PHE A 149 -21.26 30.10 -22.62
N GLN A 150 -21.72 29.16 -21.79
CA GLN A 150 -21.07 28.79 -20.54
C GLN A 150 -19.65 28.26 -20.78
N GLN A 151 -19.44 27.39 -21.78
CA GLN A 151 -18.10 26.95 -22.17
C GLN A 151 -17.20 28.10 -22.62
N SER A 152 -17.75 29.10 -23.32
CA SER A 152 -16.99 30.29 -23.71
C SER A 152 -16.63 31.17 -22.51
N GLN A 153 -17.51 31.26 -21.50
CA GLN A 153 -17.23 31.94 -20.24
C GLN A 153 -16.15 31.19 -19.44
N ASP A 154 -16.27 29.87 -19.30
CA ASP A 154 -15.30 29.03 -18.60
C ASP A 154 -13.91 29.12 -19.26
N ALA A 155 -13.86 29.11 -20.60
CA ALA A 155 -12.62 29.28 -21.36
C ALA A 155 -12.02 30.69 -21.21
N PHE A 156 -12.85 31.72 -21.10
CA PHE A 156 -12.37 33.08 -20.83
C PHE A 156 -11.78 33.20 -19.41
N VAL A 157 -12.44 32.60 -18.41
CA VAL A 157 -11.95 32.57 -17.03
C VAL A 157 -10.63 31.80 -16.93
N SER A 158 -10.50 30.65 -17.61
CA SER A 158 -9.25 29.88 -17.59
C SER A 158 -8.07 30.67 -18.18
N GLN A 159 -8.30 31.41 -19.28
CA GLN A 159 -7.28 32.29 -19.87
C GLN A 159 -6.86 33.42 -18.93
N GLN A 160 -7.82 34.06 -18.25
CA GLN A 160 -7.50 35.09 -17.25
C GLN A 160 -6.63 34.53 -16.11
N LEU A 161 -6.98 33.33 -15.62
CA LEU A 161 -6.25 32.66 -14.56
C LEU A 161 -4.82 32.29 -15.00
N GLU A 162 -4.65 31.82 -16.24
CA GLU A 162 -3.32 31.52 -16.81
C GLU A 162 -2.41 32.75 -16.86
N VAL A 163 -2.93 33.91 -17.30
CA VAL A 163 -2.16 35.16 -17.34
C VAL A 163 -1.76 35.61 -15.93
N LEU A 164 -2.68 35.50 -14.95
CA LEU A 164 -2.38 35.83 -13.55
C LEU A 164 -1.32 34.91 -12.96
N LEU A 165 -1.39 33.60 -13.22
CA LEU A 165 -0.39 32.63 -12.79
C LEU A 165 0.98 32.91 -13.41
N GLN A 166 1.02 33.28 -14.69
CA GLN A 166 2.28 33.64 -15.37
C GLN A 166 2.89 34.92 -14.79
N TYR A 167 2.06 35.92 -14.45
CA TYR A 167 2.51 37.13 -13.77
C TYR A 167 3.11 36.83 -12.39
N LEU A 168 2.45 35.96 -11.62
CA LEU A 168 2.92 35.48 -10.31
C LEU A 168 4.08 34.47 -10.39
N LYS A 169 4.44 34.02 -11.60
CA LYS A 169 5.44 32.97 -11.87
C LYS A 169 5.15 31.67 -11.12
N GLN A 170 3.87 31.36 -10.93
CA GLN A 170 3.43 30.16 -10.23
C GLN A 170 2.90 29.16 -11.25
N ASP A 171 3.47 27.96 -11.28
CA ASP A 171 2.98 26.89 -12.13
C ASP A 171 1.87 26.11 -11.39
N SER A 172 0.70 25.98 -12.02
CA SER A 172 -0.42 25.23 -11.46
C SER A 172 -0.22 23.72 -11.53
N ARG A 173 0.72 23.24 -12.35
CA ARG A 173 0.92 21.82 -12.64
C ARG A 173 2.05 21.17 -11.86
N ASP A 174 2.83 21.96 -11.11
CA ASP A 174 3.96 21.45 -10.32
C ASP A 174 3.56 20.35 -9.33
N GLY A 175 2.41 20.51 -8.67
CA GLY A 175 1.88 19.49 -7.76
C GLY A 175 1.60 18.15 -8.44
N TYR A 176 1.03 18.20 -9.66
CA TYR A 176 0.76 16.99 -10.44
C TYR A 176 2.04 16.33 -10.93
N ARG A 177 3.04 17.11 -11.40
CA ARG A 177 4.34 16.54 -11.80
C ARG A 177 5.04 15.85 -10.62
N LEU A 178 5.06 16.51 -9.46
CA LEU A 178 5.65 15.93 -8.25
C LEU A 178 4.90 14.67 -7.81
N HIS A 179 3.57 14.68 -7.92
CA HIS A 179 2.76 13.49 -7.67
C HIS A 179 3.12 12.36 -8.63
N ASP A 180 3.25 12.63 -9.93
CA ASP A 180 3.59 11.61 -10.94
C ASP A 180 4.97 11.01 -10.68
N TYR A 181 5.97 11.83 -10.32
CA TYR A 181 7.29 11.35 -9.93
C TYR A 181 7.25 10.48 -8.68
N LYS A 182 6.58 10.96 -7.62
CA LYS A 182 6.44 10.18 -6.37
C LYS A 182 5.67 8.90 -6.60
N HIS A 183 4.62 8.93 -7.41
CA HIS A 183 3.83 7.76 -7.75
C HIS A 183 4.71 6.72 -8.46
N ALA A 184 5.56 7.14 -9.40
CA ALA A 184 6.53 6.23 -10.02
C ALA A 184 7.49 5.61 -8.99
N ASP A 185 7.99 6.40 -8.04
CA ASP A 185 8.86 5.90 -6.96
C ASP A 185 8.13 4.92 -6.02
N TYR A 186 6.90 5.23 -5.62
CA TYR A 186 6.08 4.35 -4.79
C TYR A 186 5.83 3.01 -5.50
N MET A 187 5.52 3.03 -6.79
CA MET A 187 5.32 1.80 -7.56
C MET A 187 6.61 0.98 -7.66
N ARG A 188 7.77 1.62 -7.85
CA ARG A 188 9.06 0.93 -7.84
C ARG A 188 9.34 0.24 -6.50
N VAL A 189 9.13 0.94 -5.39
CA VAL A 189 9.32 0.37 -4.04
C VAL A 189 8.31 -0.75 -3.78
N GLN A 190 7.07 -0.60 -4.26
CA GLN A 190 6.05 -1.64 -4.15
C GLN A 190 6.46 -2.91 -4.91
N ASP A 191 6.99 -2.80 -6.12
CA ASP A 191 7.49 -3.94 -6.89
C ASP A 191 8.66 -4.66 -6.17
N GLU A 192 9.57 -3.90 -5.56
CA GLU A 192 10.66 -4.43 -4.73
C GLU A 192 10.11 -5.18 -3.51
N LEU A 193 9.13 -4.61 -2.79
CA LEU A 193 8.48 -5.27 -1.64
C LEU A 193 7.72 -6.53 -2.05
N ASP A 194 6.99 -6.48 -3.17
CA ASP A 194 6.26 -7.62 -3.70
C ASP A 194 7.21 -8.75 -4.12
N SER A 195 8.41 -8.42 -4.64
CA SER A 195 9.44 -9.42 -4.93
C SER A 195 9.91 -10.13 -3.65
N ILE A 196 10.17 -9.38 -2.58
CA ILE A 196 10.59 -9.92 -1.27
C ILE A 196 9.46 -10.76 -0.65
N GLN A 197 8.21 -10.31 -0.77
CA GLN A 197 7.04 -11.03 -0.26
C GLN A 197 6.80 -12.34 -1.01
N LYS A 198 7.03 -12.38 -2.32
CA LYS A 198 6.96 -13.63 -3.12
C LYS A 198 8.04 -14.63 -2.74
N GLU A 199 9.27 -14.17 -2.50
CA GLU A 199 10.40 -15.04 -2.13
C GLU A 199 10.29 -15.59 -0.70
N HIS A 200 9.93 -14.73 0.27
CA HIS A 200 9.96 -15.08 1.68
C HIS A 200 8.60 -15.49 2.27
N GLY A 201 7.50 -15.10 1.64
CA GLY A 201 6.15 -15.28 2.16
C GLY A 201 5.82 -14.33 3.32
N GLU A 202 4.52 -14.08 3.50
CA GLU A 202 4.01 -13.11 4.47
C GLU A 202 4.27 -13.51 5.93
N ASN A 203 4.21 -14.82 6.23
CA ASN A 203 4.43 -15.32 7.59
C ASN A 203 5.86 -15.07 8.08
N TYR A 204 6.84 -15.23 7.20
CA TYR A 204 8.24 -14.96 7.54
C TYR A 204 8.48 -13.48 7.78
N LEU A 205 8.02 -12.62 6.85
CA LEU A 205 8.15 -11.16 6.96
C LEU A 205 7.52 -10.63 8.25
N LYS A 206 6.35 -11.16 8.64
CA LYS A 206 5.71 -10.81 9.91
C LYS A 206 6.49 -11.34 11.12
N GLY A 207 7.10 -12.52 11.00
CA GLY A 207 7.87 -13.15 12.07
C GLY A 207 9.22 -12.49 12.36
N ILE A 208 9.86 -11.88 11.36
CA ILE A 208 11.17 -11.22 11.52
C ILE A 208 11.07 -9.78 12.06
N GLN A 209 9.87 -9.28 12.33
CA GLN A 209 9.71 -7.95 12.92
C GLN A 209 10.38 -7.87 14.30
N PRO A 210 11.16 -6.80 14.59
CA PRO A 210 11.83 -6.67 15.88
C PRO A 210 10.81 -6.40 16.99
N VAL A 211 10.78 -7.26 18.01
CA VAL A 211 9.87 -7.13 19.18
C VAL A 211 10.61 -6.64 20.44
N PHE A 212 11.94 -6.77 20.46
CA PHE A 212 12.75 -6.40 21.63
C PHE A 212 12.79 -4.88 21.80
N ASP A 213 12.42 -4.43 22.99
CA ASP A 213 12.47 -3.03 23.41
C ASP A 213 13.08 -2.99 24.83
N PRO A 214 14.22 -2.30 25.02
CA PRO A 214 14.90 -2.26 26.31
C PRO A 214 14.02 -1.67 27.43
N LEU A 215 13.10 -0.77 27.10
CA LEU A 215 12.20 -0.15 28.08
C LEU A 215 11.12 -1.13 28.59
N LYS A 216 10.88 -2.23 27.88
CA LYS A 216 9.95 -3.29 28.29
C LYS A 216 10.61 -4.39 29.12
N ALA A 217 11.91 -4.30 29.38
CA ALA A 217 12.61 -5.25 30.23
C ALA A 217 12.12 -5.14 31.68
N ARG A 218 11.64 -6.26 32.24
CA ARG A 218 11.22 -6.33 33.65
C ARG A 218 12.31 -7.00 34.47
N HIS A 219 12.68 -6.38 35.59
CA HIS A 219 13.66 -6.93 36.54
C HIS A 219 12.93 -7.31 37.83
N PHE A 220 13.13 -8.54 38.29
CA PHE A 220 12.44 -9.11 39.45
C PHE A 220 13.45 -9.53 40.51
N ASP A 221 13.98 -8.54 41.24
CA ASP A 221 15.12 -8.76 42.16
C ASP A 221 14.72 -8.83 43.65
N PHE A 222 13.44 -8.63 43.97
CA PHE A 222 12.94 -8.57 45.34
C PHE A 222 12.68 -9.94 45.99
N ALA A 223 13.61 -10.89 45.85
CA ALA A 223 13.45 -12.26 46.34
C ALA A 223 13.23 -12.34 47.87
N TRP A 224 13.86 -11.47 48.65
CA TRP A 224 13.71 -11.42 50.11
C TRP A 224 12.25 -11.17 50.54
N ASN A 225 11.54 -10.27 49.86
CA ASN A 225 10.16 -9.94 50.18
C ASN A 225 9.20 -11.08 49.82
N TRP A 226 9.41 -11.70 48.66
CA TRP A 226 8.63 -12.86 48.23
C TRP A 226 8.74 -14.03 49.20
N VAL A 227 9.90 -14.22 49.83
CA VAL A 227 10.11 -15.30 50.81
C VAL A 227 9.41 -15.00 52.13
N GLN A 228 9.43 -13.75 52.60
CA GLN A 228 8.64 -13.35 53.77
C GLN A 228 7.14 -13.55 53.53
N GLN A 229 6.65 -13.13 52.36
CA GLN A 229 5.26 -13.37 51.96
C GLN A 229 4.94 -14.87 51.93
N THR A 230 5.80 -15.69 51.32
CA THR A 230 5.60 -17.15 51.23
C THR A 230 5.57 -17.80 52.62
N ALA A 231 6.44 -17.37 53.53
CA ALA A 231 6.49 -17.87 54.90
C ALA A 231 5.21 -17.51 55.68
N LEU A 232 4.74 -16.26 55.57
CA LEU A 232 3.51 -15.82 56.23
C LEU A 232 2.26 -16.48 55.64
N GLU A 233 2.21 -16.63 54.32
CA GLU A 233 1.13 -17.34 53.64
C GLU A 233 1.07 -18.80 54.11
N MET A 234 2.22 -19.50 54.15
CA MET A 234 2.29 -20.87 54.67
C MET A 234 1.80 -20.95 56.12
N PHE A 235 2.20 -20.01 56.98
CA PHE A 235 1.77 -19.96 58.37
C PHE A 235 0.24 -19.83 58.51
N PHE A 236 -0.38 -18.93 57.76
CA PHE A 236 -1.85 -18.77 57.80
C PHE A 236 -2.59 -19.91 57.10
N ASP A 237 -2.03 -20.50 56.04
CA ASP A 237 -2.60 -21.67 55.38
C ASP A 237 -2.74 -22.85 56.35
N ILE A 238 -1.77 -23.03 57.25
CA ILE A 238 -1.79 -24.06 58.31
C ILE A 238 -2.88 -23.73 59.35
N ILE A 239 -2.96 -22.47 59.81
CA ILE A 239 -3.98 -22.04 60.80
C ILE A 239 -5.40 -22.20 60.25
N TYR A 240 -5.64 -21.78 59.02
CA TYR A 240 -6.96 -21.93 58.37
C TYR A 240 -7.25 -23.38 57.94
N GLY A 241 -6.27 -24.27 58.02
CA GLY A 241 -6.39 -25.69 57.70
C GLY A 241 -6.49 -25.97 56.20
N ARG A 242 -6.01 -25.05 55.36
CA ARG A 242 -5.82 -25.27 53.92
C ARG A 242 -4.64 -26.18 53.63
N LEU A 243 -3.63 -26.14 54.51
CA LEU A 243 -2.43 -26.98 54.48
C LEU A 243 -2.39 -27.89 55.71
N LYS A 244 -2.21 -29.20 55.50
CA LYS A 244 -2.01 -30.25 56.50
C LYS A 244 -0.60 -30.84 56.39
N THR A 245 -0.10 -31.45 57.46
CA THR A 245 1.28 -31.99 57.54
C THR A 245 1.69 -32.97 56.44
N VAL A 246 0.72 -33.64 55.81
CA VAL A 246 0.95 -34.65 54.76
C VAL A 246 1.02 -34.02 53.36
N ASP A 247 0.70 -32.74 53.23
CA ASP A 247 0.59 -32.09 51.92
C ASP A 247 1.96 -31.81 51.31
N ARG A 248 2.14 -32.23 50.06
CA ARG A 248 3.35 -32.00 49.25
C ARG A 248 3.69 -30.51 49.10
N ASP A 249 2.67 -29.65 49.11
CA ASP A 249 2.81 -28.21 48.93
C ASP A 249 3.54 -27.55 50.11
N ILE A 250 3.44 -28.11 51.33
CA ILE A 250 4.24 -27.65 52.47
C ILE A 250 5.72 -27.90 52.18
N THR A 251 6.08 -29.10 51.72
CA THR A 251 7.48 -29.43 51.41
C THR A 251 8.04 -28.51 50.32
N ALA A 252 7.24 -28.18 49.30
CA ALA A 252 7.64 -27.26 48.24
C ALA A 252 7.84 -25.83 48.76
N LYS A 253 6.90 -25.29 49.56
CA LYS A 253 7.03 -23.95 50.18
C LYS A 253 8.25 -23.91 51.12
N CYS A 254 8.44 -24.93 51.95
CA CYS A 254 9.62 -25.06 52.81
C CYS A 254 10.92 -25.05 52.01
N LEU A 255 10.99 -25.75 50.87
CA LEU A 255 12.19 -25.76 50.03
C LEU A 255 12.49 -24.39 49.42
N VAL A 256 11.48 -23.64 48.99
CA VAL A 256 11.64 -22.25 48.51
C VAL A 256 12.14 -21.32 49.62
N ILE A 257 11.61 -21.47 50.83
CA ILE A 257 12.01 -20.69 52.01
C ILE A 257 13.47 -21.01 52.39
N MET A 258 13.83 -22.30 52.45
CA MET A 258 15.18 -22.76 52.78
C MET A 258 16.23 -22.26 51.77
N ASN A 259 15.91 -22.32 50.47
CA ASN A 259 16.84 -21.88 49.41
C ASN A 259 17.14 -20.37 49.42
N ARG A 260 16.35 -19.58 50.14
CA ARG A 260 16.45 -18.11 50.18
C ARG A 260 16.47 -17.57 51.61
N ALA A 261 16.85 -18.42 52.56
CA ALA A 261 16.89 -18.07 53.98
C ALA A 261 17.95 -16.98 54.22
N ASN A 262 17.54 -15.92 54.91
CA ASN A 262 18.42 -14.87 55.40
C ASN A 262 18.17 -14.70 56.92
N PRO A 263 19.10 -14.10 57.69
CA PRO A 263 18.94 -13.98 59.14
C PRO A 263 17.68 -13.18 59.53
N ALA A 264 17.35 -12.12 58.79
CA ALA A 264 16.17 -11.30 59.05
C ALA A 264 14.84 -12.07 58.88
N LEU A 265 14.77 -13.04 57.96
CA LEU A 265 13.62 -13.93 57.80
C LEU A 265 13.47 -14.89 58.98
N LEU A 266 14.58 -15.39 59.54
CA LEU A 266 14.53 -16.26 60.70
C LEU A 266 14.00 -15.50 61.92
N ASP A 267 14.50 -14.28 62.16
CA ASP A 267 14.00 -13.40 63.22
C ASP A 267 12.50 -13.10 63.03
N TYR A 268 12.09 -12.84 61.79
CA TYR A 268 10.68 -12.64 61.42
C TYR A 268 9.83 -13.87 61.73
N MET A 269 10.22 -15.06 61.26
CA MET A 269 9.48 -16.30 61.53
C MET A 269 9.41 -16.60 63.04
N GLN A 270 10.52 -16.40 63.75
CA GLN A 270 10.59 -16.61 65.20
C GLN A 270 9.65 -15.67 65.96
N TYR A 271 9.52 -14.41 65.54
CA TYR A 271 8.54 -13.48 66.10
C TYR A 271 7.12 -14.03 66.00
N TYR A 272 6.67 -14.48 64.82
CA TYR A 272 5.31 -15.00 64.65
C TYR A 272 5.07 -16.30 65.44
N LEU A 273 6.03 -17.22 65.46
CA LEU A 273 5.93 -18.47 66.22
C LEU A 273 5.82 -18.22 67.73
N ASN A 274 6.61 -17.27 68.26
CA ASN A 274 6.61 -16.94 69.68
C ASN A 274 5.29 -16.27 70.13
N HIS A 275 4.69 -15.44 69.27
CA HIS A 275 3.42 -14.75 69.55
C HIS A 275 2.18 -15.59 69.22
N THR A 276 2.35 -16.86 68.85
CA THR A 276 1.24 -17.77 68.56
C THR A 276 0.81 -18.52 69.83
N ASP A 277 -0.46 -18.34 70.21
CA ASP A 277 -1.08 -19.02 71.35
C ASP A 277 -1.56 -20.43 70.97
N ALA A 278 -0.92 -21.45 71.52
CA ALA A 278 -1.29 -22.85 71.27
C ALA A 278 -2.65 -23.26 71.88
N SER A 279 -3.21 -22.46 72.80
CA SER A 279 -4.51 -22.71 73.42
C SER A 279 -5.70 -22.44 72.49
N LYS A 280 -5.48 -21.73 71.37
CA LYS A 280 -6.54 -21.36 70.42
C LYS A 280 -7.03 -22.51 69.54
N GLY A 281 -6.35 -23.66 69.55
CA GLY A 281 -6.79 -24.88 68.89
C GLY A 281 -5.65 -25.77 68.39
N GLU A 282 -5.99 -26.97 67.94
CA GLU A 282 -5.02 -27.97 67.43
C GLU A 282 -4.19 -27.43 66.25
N ARG A 283 -4.80 -26.61 65.38
CA ARG A 283 -4.12 -25.99 64.23
C ARG A 283 -3.08 -24.95 64.62
N TYR A 284 -3.32 -24.21 65.71
CA TYR A 284 -2.35 -23.27 66.26
C TYR A 284 -1.17 -24.00 66.93
N ARG A 285 -1.43 -25.17 67.52
CA ARG A 285 -0.36 -26.06 68.00
C ARG A 285 0.45 -26.63 66.84
N LEU A 286 -0.18 -26.91 65.69
CA LEU A 286 0.51 -27.43 64.50
C LEU A 286 1.39 -26.37 63.81
N ALA A 287 0.97 -25.11 63.83
CA ALA A 287 1.72 -24.01 63.24
C ALA A 287 2.95 -23.57 64.07
N LYS A 288 3.04 -24.00 65.34
CA LYS A 288 4.10 -23.65 66.29
C LYS A 288 5.19 -24.71 66.35
#